data_AF-A0A661K4E7-F1
#
_entry.id   AF-A0A661K4E7-F1
#
_cell.length_a   1.000
_cell.length_b   1.000
_cell.length_c   1.000
_cell.angle_alpha   90.00
_cell.angle_beta   90.00
_cell.angle_gamma   90.00
#
_symmetry.space_group_name_H-M   'P 1'
#
loop_
_entity.id
_entity.type
_entity.pdbx_description
1 polymer ?
#
loop_
_entity_poly.entity_id
_entity_poly.type
_entity_poly.pdbx_seq_one_letter_code
_entity_poly.pdbx_strand_id
1 'polypeptide(L)'
;TKAQEVDHLLGLDHRSRTVISWSLNPQRIVEKEEIYTAPLRQRLEAARRCQEAGYPLGFHFDPIIEYPGWEEDYRGLIEELFRHVDPRGVIWISLGTLRYPPGLERVIRERFPATEVLQGELLPAEDGKFRYLKPLRIGIYRRVVSWLREHYEDLFIYLCMEREDVWQEVFGRRPGGTAALTDLFDSRVREFFRRW
;
A
#
# COMPACT_ATOMS: atom_id res chain seq x y z
N THR A 1 9.87 2.02 2.29
CA THR A 1 10.99 1.07 2.14
C THR A 1 10.48 -0.36 2.02
N LYS A 2 11.33 -1.31 1.63
CA LYS A 2 11.11 -2.77 1.71
C LYS A 2 12.23 -3.46 2.51
N ALA A 3 12.91 -2.69 3.37
CA ALA A 3 14.06 -3.09 4.16
C ALA A 3 13.68 -3.28 5.64
N GLN A 4 14.54 -3.96 6.40
CA GLN A 4 14.38 -4.21 7.83
C GLN A 4 15.35 -3.37 8.70
N GLU A 5 16.39 -2.81 8.08
CA GLU A 5 17.52 -2.17 8.73
C GLU A 5 17.13 -0.78 9.25
N VAL A 6 16.54 -0.74 10.45
CA VAL A 6 16.04 0.50 11.08
C VAL A 6 16.79 0.92 12.33
N ASP A 7 17.75 0.12 12.82
CA ASP A 7 18.42 0.32 14.11
C ASP A 7 19.01 1.72 14.28
N HIS A 8 19.62 2.24 13.21
CA HIS A 8 20.24 3.57 13.16
C HIS A 8 19.23 4.73 13.25
N LEU A 9 17.93 4.45 13.07
CA LEU A 9 16.86 5.44 13.16
C LEU A 9 16.25 5.51 14.57
N LEU A 10 16.23 4.40 15.31
CA LEU A 10 15.43 4.27 16.53
C LEU A 10 15.81 5.24 17.66
N GLY A 11 17.05 5.74 17.67
CA GLY A 11 17.54 6.68 18.68
C GLY A 11 17.54 8.15 18.27
N LEU A 12 17.02 8.51 17.09
CA LEU A 12 17.07 9.89 16.59
C LEU A 12 15.95 10.76 17.19
N ASP A 13 16.25 12.03 17.48
CA ASP A 13 15.22 13.03 17.86
C ASP A 13 14.41 13.47 16.62
N HIS A 14 13.45 12.64 16.21
CA HIS A 14 12.59 12.90 15.05
C HIS A 14 11.40 13.82 15.35
N ARG A 15 11.10 14.11 16.63
CA ARG A 15 9.99 14.98 17.08
C ARG A 15 8.63 14.65 16.48
N SER A 16 8.43 13.37 16.16
CA SER A 16 7.27 12.84 15.43
C SER A 16 7.02 13.49 14.05
N ARG A 17 7.99 14.20 13.47
CA ARG A 17 7.88 14.88 12.16
C ARG A 17 8.41 14.07 10.98
N THR A 18 8.68 12.79 11.21
CA THR A 18 9.16 11.85 10.19
C THR A 18 8.25 10.66 10.17
N VAL A 19 7.66 10.36 9.02
CA VAL A 19 6.84 9.16 8.82
C VAL A 19 7.73 8.10 8.17
N ILE A 20 7.79 6.91 8.75
CA ILE A 20 8.46 5.77 8.12
C ILE A 20 7.41 4.90 7.48
N SER A 21 7.59 4.56 6.20
CA SER A 21 6.62 3.75 5.47
C SER A 21 7.20 2.47 4.88
N TRP A 22 6.38 1.43 4.81
CA TRP A 22 6.73 0.16 4.19
C TRP A 22 5.80 -0.19 3.03
N SER A 23 6.35 -0.77 1.97
CA SER A 23 5.55 -1.49 0.99
C SER A 23 5.30 -2.92 1.47
N LEU A 24 4.04 -3.33 1.44
CA LEU A 24 3.59 -4.63 1.90
C LEU A 24 2.93 -5.39 0.75
N ASN A 25 3.18 -6.69 0.73
CA ASN A 25 2.57 -7.66 -0.17
C ASN A 25 2.47 -9.00 0.56
N PRO A 26 1.54 -9.88 0.17
CA PRO A 26 1.42 -11.19 0.79
C PRO A 26 2.73 -11.98 0.68
N GLN A 27 2.97 -12.88 1.64
CA GLN A 27 4.22 -13.66 1.73
C GLN A 27 4.58 -14.31 0.39
N ARG A 28 3.60 -14.90 -0.29
CA ARG A 28 3.76 -15.50 -1.63
C ARG A 28 4.35 -14.53 -2.66
N ILE A 29 3.86 -13.29 -2.70
CA ILE A 29 4.34 -12.27 -3.63
C ILE A 29 5.73 -11.79 -3.24
N VAL A 30 5.98 -11.60 -1.94
CA VAL A 30 7.30 -11.20 -1.45
C VAL A 30 8.37 -12.23 -1.83
N GLU A 31 8.09 -13.53 -1.66
CA GLU A 31 9.02 -14.61 -1.97
C GLU A 31 9.28 -14.77 -3.48
N LYS A 32 8.24 -14.61 -4.30
CA LYS A 32 8.35 -14.85 -5.76
C LYS A 32 8.85 -13.64 -6.54
N GLU A 33 8.43 -12.44 -6.16
CA GLU A 33 8.51 -11.26 -7.04
C GLU A 33 9.34 -10.11 -6.44
N GLU A 34 9.54 -10.07 -5.12
CA GLU A 34 10.28 -9.00 -4.44
C GLU A 34 11.71 -9.42 -4.07
N ILE A 35 12.45 -9.93 -5.07
CA ILE A 35 13.82 -10.41 -4.92
C ILE A 35 14.73 -9.30 -4.35
N TYR A 36 15.67 -9.68 -3.47
CA TYR A 36 16.62 -8.78 -2.80
C TYR A 36 15.98 -7.74 -1.86
N THR A 37 14.80 -8.05 -1.32
CA THR A 37 14.15 -7.26 -0.27
C THR A 37 13.97 -8.06 1.01
N ALA A 38 13.67 -7.38 2.13
CA ALA A 38 13.43 -8.07 3.37
C ALA A 38 12.13 -8.90 3.27
N PRO A 39 12.08 -10.12 3.84
CA PRO A 39 10.84 -10.87 4.07
C PRO A 39 9.75 -10.04 4.77
N LEU A 40 8.48 -10.35 4.51
CA LEU A 40 7.34 -9.64 5.07
C LEU A 40 7.43 -9.50 6.60
N ARG A 41 7.68 -10.60 7.30
CA ARG A 41 7.77 -10.61 8.77
C ARG A 41 8.85 -9.66 9.29
N GLN A 42 10.00 -9.56 8.61
CA GLN A 42 11.08 -8.65 9.01
C GLN A 42 10.69 -7.18 8.78
N ARG A 43 9.92 -6.89 7.73
CA ARG A 43 9.37 -5.53 7.51
C ARG A 43 8.38 -5.15 8.62
N LEU A 44 7.48 -6.07 9.00
CA LEU A 44 6.49 -5.82 10.04
C LEU A 44 7.14 -5.66 11.42
N GLU A 45 8.17 -6.45 11.71
CA GLU A 45 8.95 -6.31 12.94
C GLU A 45 9.73 -4.97 12.97
N ALA A 46 10.33 -4.56 11.85
CA ALA A 46 10.95 -3.25 11.74
C ALA A 46 9.93 -2.11 11.93
N ALA A 47 8.73 -2.24 11.35
CA ALA A 47 7.64 -1.29 11.52
C ALA A 47 7.19 -1.18 12.99
N ARG A 48 7.01 -2.32 13.67
CA ARG A 48 6.70 -2.37 15.12
C ARG A 48 7.74 -1.60 15.93
N ARG A 49 9.03 -1.89 15.73
CA ARG A 49 10.13 -1.23 16.44
C ARG A 49 10.18 0.28 16.20
N CYS A 50 9.93 0.72 14.96
CA CYS A 50 9.82 2.14 14.66
C CYS A 50 8.62 2.79 15.35
N GLN A 51 7.47 2.11 15.42
CA GLN A 51 6.31 2.63 16.13
C GLN A 51 6.56 2.74 17.63
N GLU A 52 7.24 1.76 18.22
CA GLU A 52 7.66 1.77 19.64
C GLU A 52 8.65 2.91 19.93
N ALA A 53 9.48 3.28 18.96
CA ALA A 53 10.35 4.45 19.04
C ALA A 53 9.60 5.78 18.83
N GLY A 54 8.29 5.76 18.55
CA GLY A 54 7.45 6.95 18.42
C GLY A 54 7.27 7.46 16.99
N TYR A 55 7.76 6.75 15.97
CA TYR A 55 7.53 7.13 14.58
C TYR A 55 6.07 6.88 14.17
N PRO A 56 5.40 7.86 13.56
CA PRO A 56 4.20 7.61 12.76
C PRO A 56 4.52 6.68 11.59
N LEU A 57 3.61 5.77 11.29
CA LEU A 57 3.80 4.77 10.24
C LEU A 57 2.91 5.01 9.02
N GLY A 58 3.43 4.70 7.84
CA GLY A 58 2.65 4.60 6.60
C GLY A 58 2.79 3.23 5.94
N PHE A 59 1.75 2.75 5.26
CA PHE A 59 1.84 1.49 4.52
C PHE A 59 1.39 1.64 3.07
N HIS A 60 2.04 0.88 2.19
CA HIS A 60 1.76 0.89 0.75
C HIS A 60 1.44 -0.53 0.28
N PHE A 61 0.18 -0.75 -0.10
CA PHE A 61 -0.25 -1.90 -0.88
C PHE A 61 -0.19 -1.47 -2.35
N ASP A 62 1.02 -1.34 -2.87
CA ASP A 62 1.29 -0.88 -4.23
C ASP A 62 2.54 -1.60 -4.77
N PRO A 63 2.38 -2.58 -5.68
CA PRO A 63 1.12 -2.98 -6.32
C PRO A 63 0.30 -4.01 -5.50
N ILE A 64 -1.03 -3.91 -5.56
CA ILE A 64 -1.96 -5.02 -5.31
C ILE A 64 -2.00 -5.89 -6.56
N ILE A 65 -1.77 -7.19 -6.41
CA ILE A 65 -1.68 -8.17 -7.49
C ILE A 65 -2.81 -9.18 -7.35
N GLU A 66 -3.56 -9.38 -8.43
CA GLU A 66 -4.62 -10.38 -8.49
C GLU A 66 -4.04 -11.72 -8.97
N TYR A 67 -4.38 -12.80 -8.28
CA TYR A 67 -4.04 -14.18 -8.62
C TYR A 67 -5.00 -15.13 -7.89
N PRO A 68 -5.10 -16.41 -8.26
CA PRO A 68 -5.93 -17.36 -7.53
C PRO A 68 -5.53 -17.45 -6.04
N GLY A 69 -6.46 -17.12 -5.14
CA GLY A 69 -6.23 -17.06 -3.68
C GLY A 69 -5.75 -15.70 -3.13
N TRP A 70 -5.74 -14.64 -3.96
CA TRP A 70 -5.28 -13.32 -3.51
C TRP A 70 -6.11 -12.75 -2.36
N GLU A 71 -7.41 -13.01 -2.31
CA GLU A 71 -8.28 -12.43 -1.29
C GLU A 71 -7.87 -12.90 0.11
N GLU A 72 -7.69 -14.20 0.27
CA GLU A 72 -7.24 -14.84 1.51
C GLU A 72 -5.85 -14.35 1.90
N ASP A 73 -4.93 -14.29 0.95
CA ASP A 73 -3.54 -13.89 1.16
C ASP A 73 -3.42 -12.41 1.58
N TYR A 74 -4.18 -11.50 0.97
CA TYR A 74 -4.21 -10.09 1.38
C TYR A 74 -4.95 -9.87 2.69
N ARG A 75 -6.00 -10.64 2.99
CA ARG A 75 -6.67 -10.58 4.30
C ARG A 75 -5.71 -11.03 5.40
N GLY A 76 -5.01 -12.15 5.22
CA GLY A 76 -4.00 -12.63 6.16
C GLY A 76 -2.84 -11.66 6.35
N LEU A 77 -2.41 -10.98 5.30
CA LEU A 77 -1.42 -9.89 5.38
C LEU A 77 -1.90 -8.75 6.28
N ILE A 78 -3.16 -8.30 6.12
CA ILE A 78 -3.74 -7.21 6.91
C ILE A 78 -3.86 -7.62 8.39
N GLU A 79 -4.29 -8.85 8.66
CA GLU A 79 -4.34 -9.40 10.01
C GLU A 79 -2.95 -9.47 10.66
N GLU A 80 -1.93 -9.92 9.92
CA GLU A 80 -0.54 -9.94 10.40
C GLU A 80 -0.02 -8.51 10.66
N LEU A 81 -0.33 -7.56 9.78
CA LEU A 81 0.04 -6.16 9.95
C LEU A 81 -0.47 -5.62 11.29
N PHE A 82 -1.77 -5.71 11.54
CA PHE A 82 -2.36 -5.14 12.77
C PHE A 82 -2.13 -5.99 14.02
N ARG A 83 -1.55 -7.19 13.90
CA ARG A 83 -0.93 -7.90 15.03
C ARG A 83 0.42 -7.32 15.45
N HIS A 84 1.14 -6.67 14.53
CA HIS A 84 2.46 -6.11 14.78
C HIS A 84 2.43 -4.63 15.12
N VAL A 85 1.46 -3.87 14.60
CA VAL A 85 1.40 -2.42 14.77
C VAL A 85 0.04 -1.96 15.26
N ASP A 86 0.02 -0.94 16.11
CA ASP A 86 -1.19 -0.25 16.53
C ASP A 86 -1.73 0.60 15.35
N PRO A 87 -2.96 0.37 14.88
CA PRO A 87 -3.55 1.15 13.79
C PRO A 87 -3.64 2.66 14.10
N ARG A 88 -3.68 3.06 15.37
CA ARG A 88 -3.73 4.47 15.78
C ARG A 88 -2.45 5.23 15.45
N GLY A 89 -1.32 4.52 15.37
CA GLY A 89 -0.03 5.08 14.95
C GLY A 89 0.16 5.10 13.42
N VAL A 90 -0.85 4.68 12.64
CA VAL A 90 -0.79 4.66 11.18
C VAL A 90 -1.42 5.93 10.60
N ILE A 91 -0.58 6.76 9.99
CA ILE A 91 -1.02 8.05 9.46
C ILE A 91 -1.75 7.90 8.11
N TRP A 92 -1.31 6.97 7.25
CA TRP A 92 -1.97 6.64 5.99
C TRP A 92 -1.68 5.23 5.50
N ILE A 93 -2.60 4.71 4.68
CA ILE A 93 -2.42 3.51 3.87
C ILE A 93 -2.73 3.85 2.41
N SER A 94 -1.81 3.53 1.52
CA SER A 94 -2.00 3.74 0.08
C SER A 94 -2.32 2.43 -0.62
N LEU A 95 -3.30 2.44 -1.52
CA LEU A 95 -3.64 1.30 -2.36
C LEU A 95 -3.39 1.63 -3.83
N GLY A 96 -2.73 0.75 -4.56
CA GLY A 96 -2.56 0.87 -6.00
C GLY A 96 -2.46 -0.52 -6.61
N THR A 97 -3.25 -0.81 -7.63
CA THR A 97 -3.10 -2.06 -8.39
C THR A 97 -1.89 -1.99 -9.31
N LEU A 98 -1.39 -3.16 -9.73
CA LEU A 98 -0.30 -3.28 -10.68
C LEU A 98 -0.55 -2.42 -11.92
N ARG A 99 0.47 -1.63 -12.28
CA ARG A 99 0.49 -0.81 -13.47
C ARG A 99 1.90 -0.63 -14.00
N TYR A 100 2.05 -0.52 -15.31
CA TYR A 100 3.36 -0.32 -15.94
C TYR A 100 3.26 0.47 -17.25
N PRO A 101 4.32 1.22 -17.63
CA PRO A 101 4.36 1.90 -18.92
C PRO A 101 4.54 0.90 -20.07
N PRO A 102 4.22 1.30 -21.32
CA PRO A 102 4.41 0.45 -22.49
C PRO A 102 5.88 0.00 -22.63
N GLY A 103 6.09 -1.22 -23.10
CA GLY A 103 7.42 -1.80 -23.28
C GLY A 103 8.06 -2.39 -22.03
N LEU A 104 7.60 -2.04 -20.81
CA LEU A 104 8.14 -2.63 -19.58
C LEU A 104 7.84 -4.14 -19.49
N GLU A 105 6.70 -4.58 -20.02
CA GLU A 105 6.34 -6.00 -20.03
C GLU A 105 7.40 -6.87 -20.70
N ARG A 106 7.93 -6.44 -21.86
CA ARG A 106 8.99 -7.16 -22.56
C ARG A 106 10.23 -7.31 -21.68
N VAL A 107 10.65 -6.23 -21.04
CA VAL A 107 11.82 -6.21 -20.15
C VAL A 107 11.60 -7.11 -18.93
N ILE A 108 10.39 -7.10 -18.35
CA ILE A 108 10.03 -7.98 -17.24
C ILE A 108 10.16 -9.45 -17.68
N ARG A 109 9.58 -9.83 -18.81
CA ARG A 109 9.63 -11.23 -19.31
C ARG A 109 11.04 -11.67 -19.68
N GLU A 110 11.86 -10.76 -20.22
CA GLU A 110 13.27 -11.04 -20.55
C GLU A 110 14.12 -11.25 -19.28
N ARG A 111 13.93 -10.44 -18.24
CA ARG A 111 14.74 -10.49 -17.00
C ARG A 111 14.24 -11.50 -15.98
N PHE A 112 12.94 -11.71 -15.92
CA PHE A 112 12.26 -12.58 -14.97
C PHE A 112 11.27 -13.51 -15.69
N PRO A 113 11.75 -14.51 -16.46
CA PRO A 113 10.89 -15.36 -17.27
C PRO A 113 9.83 -16.14 -16.49
N ALA A 114 10.07 -16.37 -15.19
CA ALA A 114 9.18 -17.10 -14.29
C ALA A 114 8.19 -16.20 -13.52
N THR A 115 8.11 -14.90 -13.83
CA THR A 115 7.21 -13.99 -13.10
C THR A 115 5.73 -14.34 -13.30
N GLU A 116 4.96 -14.24 -12.22
CA GLU A 116 3.51 -14.45 -12.20
C GLU A 116 2.74 -13.12 -12.22
N VAL A 117 3.39 -11.96 -12.02
CA VAL A 117 2.70 -10.65 -11.88
C VAL A 117 1.98 -10.19 -13.14
N LEU A 118 2.34 -10.72 -14.31
CA LEU A 118 1.76 -10.36 -15.61
C LEU A 118 0.61 -11.27 -16.05
N GLN A 119 0.10 -12.14 -15.17
CA GLN A 119 -0.93 -13.11 -15.52
C GLN A 119 -2.36 -12.56 -15.50
N GLY A 120 -2.61 -11.44 -14.83
CA GLY A 120 -3.95 -10.85 -14.77
C GLY A 120 -4.32 -10.04 -16.03
N GLU A 121 -5.58 -9.58 -16.08
CA GLU A 121 -6.18 -8.87 -17.23
C GLU A 121 -5.67 -7.41 -17.36
N LEU A 122 -4.42 -7.25 -17.78
CA LEU A 122 -3.72 -5.98 -17.92
C LEU A 122 -3.92 -5.38 -19.33
N LEU A 123 -4.56 -4.22 -19.40
CA LEU A 123 -4.92 -3.56 -20.65
C LEU A 123 -4.42 -2.10 -20.67
N PRO A 124 -4.14 -1.55 -21.87
CA PRO A 124 -3.84 -0.13 -22.01
C PRO A 124 -4.96 0.73 -21.45
N ALA A 125 -4.62 1.66 -20.56
CA ALA A 125 -5.51 2.65 -20.01
C ALA A 125 -5.25 4.03 -20.65
N GLU A 126 -6.19 4.96 -20.47
CA GLU A 126 -6.13 6.33 -21.01
C GLU A 126 -4.88 7.11 -20.55
N ASP A 127 -4.28 6.75 -19.42
CA ASP A 127 -3.05 7.37 -18.91
C ASP A 127 -1.77 6.80 -19.55
N GLY A 128 -1.92 5.99 -20.60
CA GLY A 128 -0.85 5.37 -21.36
C GLY A 128 -0.21 4.18 -20.65
N LYS A 129 -0.68 3.77 -19.46
CA LYS A 129 -0.15 2.62 -18.72
C LYS A 129 -1.02 1.40 -18.91
N PHE A 130 -0.43 0.21 -18.79
CA PHE A 130 -1.18 -1.03 -18.63
C PHE A 130 -1.68 -1.14 -17.19
N ARG A 131 -2.95 -1.50 -17.03
CA ARG A 131 -3.65 -1.63 -15.73
C ARG A 131 -4.68 -2.75 -15.82
N TYR A 132 -5.11 -3.29 -14.68
CA TYR A 132 -6.29 -4.15 -14.65
C TYR A 132 -7.54 -3.43 -15.17
N LEU A 133 -8.50 -4.20 -15.68
CA LEU A 133 -9.82 -3.69 -16.02
C LEU A 133 -10.43 -2.87 -14.87
N LYS A 134 -11.03 -1.73 -15.20
CA LYS A 134 -11.55 -0.79 -14.18
C LYS A 134 -12.53 -1.45 -13.19
N PRO A 135 -13.52 -2.27 -13.61
CA PRO A 135 -14.39 -2.96 -12.67
C PRO A 135 -13.64 -3.90 -11.71
N LEU A 136 -12.63 -4.62 -12.21
CA LEU A 136 -11.78 -5.48 -11.39
C LEU A 136 -11.00 -4.66 -10.35
N ARG A 137 -10.39 -3.53 -10.76
CA ARG A 137 -9.70 -2.63 -9.82
C ARG A 137 -10.61 -2.10 -8.72
N ILE A 138 -11.81 -1.65 -9.07
CA ILE A 138 -12.81 -1.18 -8.09
C ILE A 138 -13.14 -2.30 -7.11
N GLY A 139 -13.37 -3.52 -7.59
CA GLY A 139 -13.66 -4.69 -6.76
C GLY A 139 -12.51 -5.03 -5.81
N ILE A 140 -11.27 -4.98 -6.29
CA ILE A 140 -10.07 -5.19 -5.47
C ILE A 140 -9.98 -4.13 -4.37
N TYR A 141 -10.07 -2.84 -4.73
CA TYR A 141 -9.97 -1.75 -3.76
C TYR A 141 -11.08 -1.80 -2.71
N ARG A 142 -12.33 -2.06 -3.09
CA ARG A 142 -13.46 -2.15 -2.15
C ARG A 142 -13.24 -3.24 -1.10
N ARG A 143 -12.77 -4.42 -1.51
CA ARG A 143 -12.44 -5.54 -0.59
C ARG A 143 -11.29 -5.19 0.35
N VAL A 144 -10.19 -4.69 -0.18
CA VAL A 144 -9.03 -4.32 0.67
C VAL A 144 -9.39 -3.21 1.64
N VAL A 145 -10.17 -2.21 1.21
CA VAL A 145 -10.69 -1.15 2.09
C VAL A 145 -11.60 -1.71 3.18
N SER A 146 -12.49 -2.67 2.87
CA SER A 146 -13.35 -3.27 3.89
C SER A 146 -12.54 -4.02 4.94
N TRP A 147 -11.58 -4.86 4.53
CA TRP A 147 -10.73 -5.59 5.46
C TRP A 147 -9.88 -4.67 6.33
N LEU A 148 -9.30 -3.59 5.76
CA LEU A 148 -8.56 -2.60 6.56
C LEU A 148 -9.46 -1.94 7.61
N ARG A 149 -10.69 -1.56 7.24
CA ARG A 149 -11.65 -0.90 8.15
C ARG A 149 -12.24 -1.84 9.21
N GLU A 150 -12.26 -3.14 8.98
CA GLU A 150 -12.60 -4.13 10.03
C GLU A 150 -11.65 -4.02 11.24
N HIS A 151 -10.38 -3.64 11.03
CA HIS A 151 -9.41 -3.46 12.10
C HIS A 151 -9.43 -2.06 12.72
N TYR A 152 -9.59 -1.02 11.91
CA TYR A 152 -9.70 0.35 12.41
C TYR A 152 -10.45 1.24 11.41
N GLU A 153 -11.65 1.67 11.80
CA GLU A 153 -12.57 2.44 10.94
C GLU A 153 -11.97 3.79 10.49
N ASP A 154 -11.21 4.43 11.37
CA ASP A 154 -10.59 5.76 11.23
C ASP A 154 -9.31 5.77 10.36
N LEU A 155 -8.99 4.67 9.68
CA LEU A 155 -7.83 4.62 8.78
C LEU A 155 -7.99 5.59 7.61
N PHE A 156 -6.97 6.43 7.42
CA PHE A 156 -6.86 7.25 6.22
C PHE A 156 -6.31 6.41 5.07
N ILE A 157 -7.19 6.01 4.16
CA ILE A 157 -6.86 5.19 2.99
C ILE A 157 -7.02 6.04 1.73
N TYR A 158 -6.06 5.95 0.81
CA TYR A 158 -6.09 6.66 -0.48
C TYR A 158 -5.67 5.76 -1.64
N LEU A 159 -6.11 6.10 -2.86
CA LEU A 159 -5.72 5.37 -4.07
C LEU A 159 -4.58 6.08 -4.81
N CYS A 160 -3.48 5.36 -5.08
CA CYS A 160 -2.31 5.85 -5.80
C CYS A 160 -2.54 5.86 -7.32
N MET A 161 -2.28 7.00 -7.95
CA MET A 161 -2.37 7.17 -9.41
C MET A 161 -3.69 6.65 -9.98
N GLU A 162 -4.80 6.95 -9.33
CA GLU A 162 -6.11 6.41 -9.69
C GLU A 162 -7.09 7.54 -10.01
N ARG A 163 -8.04 7.26 -10.91
CA ARG A 163 -8.97 8.28 -11.42
C ARG A 163 -10.05 8.63 -10.41
N GLU A 164 -10.57 9.85 -10.49
CA GLU A 164 -11.61 10.35 -9.58
C GLU A 164 -12.91 9.52 -9.58
N ASP A 165 -13.27 8.95 -10.72
CA ASP A 165 -14.44 8.09 -10.85
C ASP A 165 -14.24 6.76 -10.10
N VAL A 166 -13.03 6.20 -10.09
CA VAL A 166 -12.70 5.04 -9.24
C VAL A 166 -12.73 5.41 -7.77
N TRP A 167 -12.24 6.60 -7.38
CA TRP A 167 -12.39 7.11 -6.02
C TRP A 167 -13.86 7.22 -5.59
N GLN A 168 -14.72 7.75 -6.47
CA GLN A 168 -16.16 7.84 -6.22
C GLN A 168 -16.78 6.47 -5.96
N GLU A 169 -16.41 5.47 -6.77
CA GLU A 169 -16.91 4.11 -6.62
C GLU A 169 -16.40 3.45 -5.33
N VAL A 170 -15.14 3.65 -4.96
CA VAL A 170 -14.55 2.97 -3.79
C VAL A 170 -14.92 3.65 -2.47
N PHE A 171 -14.92 4.99 -2.42
CA PHE A 171 -15.09 5.74 -1.18
C PHE A 171 -16.38 6.57 -1.12
N GLY A 172 -17.17 6.63 -2.18
CA GLY A 172 -18.34 7.51 -2.26
C GLY A 172 -18.00 8.99 -2.42
N ARG A 173 -16.72 9.33 -2.65
CA ARG A 173 -16.23 10.71 -2.81
C ARG A 173 -15.14 10.80 -3.86
N ARG A 174 -15.00 11.98 -4.47
CA ARG A 174 -13.89 12.31 -5.37
C ARG A 174 -12.79 13.08 -4.61
N PRO A 175 -11.51 12.91 -4.99
CA PRO A 175 -10.42 13.64 -4.34
C PRO A 175 -10.38 15.12 -4.74
N GLY A 176 -10.98 15.52 -5.87
CA GLY A 176 -11.05 16.93 -6.31
C GLY A 176 -9.75 17.44 -6.95
N GLY A 177 -9.01 16.57 -7.64
CA GLY A 177 -7.70 16.84 -8.19
C GLY A 177 -6.57 16.89 -7.14
N THR A 178 -5.37 17.29 -7.60
CA THR A 178 -4.15 17.28 -6.77
C THR A 178 -4.24 18.23 -5.57
N ALA A 179 -4.79 19.43 -5.76
CA ALA A 179 -4.86 20.43 -4.68
C ALA A 179 -5.74 19.95 -3.52
N ALA A 180 -6.95 19.46 -3.82
CA ALA A 180 -7.85 18.95 -2.79
C ALA A 180 -7.33 17.63 -2.16
N LEU A 181 -6.59 16.80 -2.91
CA LEU A 181 -5.89 15.67 -2.31
C LEU A 181 -4.81 16.14 -1.32
N THR A 182 -4.02 17.16 -1.64
CA THR A 182 -3.07 17.76 -0.69
C THR A 182 -3.78 18.27 0.57
N ASP A 183 -4.91 18.97 0.43
CA ASP A 183 -5.69 19.44 1.57
C ASP A 183 -6.19 18.29 2.45
N LEU A 184 -6.55 17.14 1.86
CA LEU A 184 -6.92 15.93 2.59
C LEU A 184 -5.75 15.38 3.40
N PHE A 185 -4.54 15.31 2.83
CA PHE A 185 -3.34 14.89 3.55
C PHE A 185 -2.98 15.86 4.68
N ASP A 186 -3.02 17.17 4.42
CA ASP A 186 -2.75 18.19 5.43
C ASP A 186 -3.74 18.12 6.58
N SER A 187 -5.02 17.91 6.27
CA SER A 187 -6.06 17.73 7.27
C SER A 187 -5.81 16.48 8.12
N ARG A 188 -5.44 15.36 7.49
CA ARG A 188 -5.07 14.13 8.19
C ARG A 188 -3.86 14.32 9.09
N VAL A 189 -2.81 14.99 8.62
CA VAL A 189 -1.61 15.29 9.41
C VAL A 189 -1.96 16.12 10.66
N ARG A 190 -2.75 17.20 10.48
CA ARG A 190 -3.20 18.04 11.60
C ARG A 190 -4.07 17.29 12.60
N GLU A 191 -4.92 16.38 12.14
CA GLU A 191 -5.73 15.53 13.01
C GLU A 191 -4.88 14.50 13.75
N PHE A 192 -3.98 13.82 13.03
CA PHE A 192 -3.13 12.78 13.57
C PHE A 192 -2.29 13.32 14.73
N PHE A 193 -1.57 14.43 14.53
CA PHE A 193 -0.71 15.00 15.58
C PHE A 193 -1.43 15.78 16.67
N ARG A 194 -2.74 16.06 16.54
CA ARG A 194 -3.54 16.60 17.66
C ARG A 194 -3.80 15.55 18.74
N ARG A 195 -3.69 14.26 18.40
CA ARG A 195 -3.95 13.14 19.31
C ARG A 195 -2.73 12.74 20.15
N TRP A 196 -1.57 13.38 19.95
CA TRP A 196 -0.29 13.09 20.60
C TRP A 196 0.22 14.27 21.43
#